data_AF-A0A7S0QAD8-F1
#
_entry.id   AF-A0A7S0QAD8-F1
#
_cell.length_a   1.000
_cell.length_b   1.000
_cell.length_c   1.000
_cell.angle_alpha   90.00
_cell.angle_beta   90.00
_cell.angle_gamma   90.00
#
_symmetry.space_group_name_H-M   'P 1'
#
loop_
_entity.id
_entity.type
_entity.pdbx_description
1 polymer ?
#
loop_
_entity_poly.entity_id
_entity_poly.type
_entity_poly.pdbx_seq_one_letter_code
_entity_poly.pdbx_strand_id
1 'polypeptide(L)'
;LLGSRREARAREYEYDVKYKDGSEGALGSKLLARRGWDKACKAIDARMAQRSGLAIRTLSSANVEAHLNDCGLSPEFATHYRMSALSGGQKVKVVMAAAMWNQPHILILDEPTNYLDR
;
A
#
# COMPACT_ATOMS: atom_id res chain seq x y z
N LEU A 1 4.98 -13.84 -14.74
CA LEU A 1 5.57 -13.70 -13.40
C LEU A 1 4.58 -14.24 -12.39
N LEU A 2 5.03 -15.03 -11.42
CA LEU A 2 4.20 -15.69 -10.39
C LEU A 2 3.91 -14.79 -9.18
N GLY A 3 4.58 -13.64 -9.08
CA GLY A 3 4.20 -12.59 -8.14
C GLY A 3 4.99 -12.56 -6.83
N SER A 4 6.04 -13.37 -6.73
CA SER A 4 7.01 -13.37 -5.64
C SER A 4 8.41 -13.10 -6.21
N ARG A 5 9.29 -12.58 -5.34
CA ARG A 5 10.72 -12.44 -5.62
C ARG A 5 11.53 -12.89 -4.41
N ARG A 6 12.78 -13.26 -4.67
CA ARG A 6 13.77 -13.66 -3.66
C ARG A 6 15.00 -12.77 -3.81
N GLU A 7 15.67 -12.54 -2.69
CA GLU A 7 16.96 -11.85 -2.69
C GLU A 7 18.05 -12.85 -3.08
N ALA A 8 18.74 -12.57 -4.18
CA ALA A 8 19.90 -13.32 -4.63
C ALA A 8 21.19 -12.71 -4.05
N ARG A 9 22.34 -13.23 -4.48
CA ARG A 9 23.64 -12.70 -4.05
C ARG A 9 23.79 -11.22 -4.46
N ALA A 10 24.47 -10.43 -3.64
CA ALA A 10 24.83 -9.03 -3.92
C ALA A 10 23.64 -8.06 -4.12
N ARG A 11 22.53 -8.23 -3.38
CA ARG A 11 21.33 -7.35 -3.42
C ARG A 11 20.62 -7.31 -4.77
N GLU A 12 20.82 -8.31 -5.63
CA GLU A 12 20.00 -8.48 -6.83
C GLU A 12 18.74 -9.29 -6.51
N TYR A 13 17.64 -8.97 -7.17
CA TYR A 13 16.37 -9.67 -7.00
C TYR A 13 16.11 -10.62 -8.17
N GLU A 14 15.67 -11.83 -7.83
CA GLU A 14 15.16 -12.81 -8.77
C GLU A 14 13.66 -12.98 -8.59
N TYR A 15 12.92 -13.06 -9.69
CA TYR A 15 11.47 -13.16 -9.69
C TYR A 15 11.04 -14.55 -10.13
N ASP A 16 10.04 -15.09 -9.43
CA ASP A 16 9.45 -16.36 -9.81
C ASP A 16 8.67 -16.20 -11.13
N VAL A 17 9.02 -17.02 -12.11
CA VAL A 17 8.46 -17.03 -13.47
C VAL A 17 7.86 -18.39 -13.77
N LYS A 18 6.84 -18.37 -14.64
CA LYS A 18 6.29 -19.56 -15.28
C LYS A 18 6.46 -19.41 -16.78
N TYR A 19 7.07 -20.41 -17.40
CA TYR A 19 7.32 -20.46 -18.83
C TYR A 19 6.10 -21.02 -19.57
N LYS A 20 6.09 -20.88 -20.90
CA LYS A 20 4.98 -21.33 -21.75
C LYS A 20 4.80 -22.85 -21.73
N ASP A 21 5.87 -23.60 -21.50
CA ASP A 21 5.87 -25.05 -21.33
C ASP A 21 5.35 -25.50 -19.95
N GLY A 22 4.97 -24.54 -19.09
CA GLY A 22 4.46 -24.79 -17.75
C GLY A 22 5.54 -24.94 -16.68
N SER A 23 6.82 -24.97 -17.06
CA SER A 23 7.92 -25.01 -16.09
C SER A 23 8.01 -23.72 -15.29
N GLU A 24 8.48 -23.82 -14.05
CA GLU A 24 8.68 -22.69 -13.15
C GLU A 24 10.18 -22.48 -12.89
N GLY A 25 10.57 -21.24 -12.65
CA GLY A 25 11.96 -20.91 -12.35
C GLY A 25 12.10 -19.50 -11.80
N ALA A 26 13.33 -19.05 -11.63
CA ALA A 26 13.65 -17.71 -11.15
C ALA A 26 14.49 -16.97 -12.21
N LEU A 27 14.15 -15.71 -12.51
CA LEU A 27 14.91 -14.86 -13.42
C LEU A 27 15.30 -13.54 -12.75
N GLY A 28 16.53 -13.11 -12.99
CA GLY A 28 17.04 -11.83 -12.48
C GLY A 28 16.31 -10.62 -13.07
N SER A 29 16.18 -9.57 -12.25
CA SER A 29 15.54 -8.30 -12.59
C SER A 29 16.03 -7.67 -13.90
N LYS A 30 17.35 -7.69 -14.13
CA LYS A 30 18.01 -7.13 -15.33
C LYS A 30 17.57 -7.83 -16.62
N LEU A 31 17.46 -9.16 -16.59
CA LEU A 31 17.03 -9.94 -17.76
C LEU A 31 15.55 -9.71 -18.05
N LEU A 32 14.72 -9.66 -17.01
CA LEU A 32 13.28 -9.38 -17.14
C LEU A 32 13.04 -7.98 -17.69
N ALA A 33 13.77 -6.97 -17.21
CA ALA A 33 13.70 -5.60 -17.73
C ALA A 33 14.08 -5.54 -19.22
N ARG A 34 15.18 -6.20 -19.62
CA ARG A 34 15.59 -6.30 -21.04
C ARG A 34 14.54 -6.99 -21.92
N ARG A 35 13.73 -7.90 -21.35
CA ARG A 35 12.63 -8.60 -22.02
C ARG A 35 11.29 -7.87 -21.95
N GLY A 36 11.25 -6.63 -21.45
CA GLY A 36 10.04 -5.80 -21.38
C GLY A 36 9.12 -6.06 -20.19
N TRP A 37 9.60 -6.76 -19.14
CA TRP A 37 8.83 -7.09 -17.95
C TRP A 37 9.09 -6.13 -16.77
N ASP A 38 9.68 -4.96 -17.01
CA ASP A 38 10.06 -4.01 -15.96
C ASP A 38 8.85 -3.55 -15.13
N LYS A 39 7.72 -3.22 -15.78
CA LYS A 39 6.49 -2.80 -15.10
C LYS A 39 5.95 -3.87 -14.17
N ALA A 40 5.99 -5.12 -14.62
CA ALA A 40 5.48 -6.24 -13.84
C ALA A 40 6.41 -6.56 -12.65
N CYS A 41 7.73 -6.39 -12.81
CA CYS A 41 8.68 -6.46 -11.69
C CYS A 41 8.41 -5.37 -10.65
N LYS A 42 8.26 -4.11 -11.09
CA LYS A 42 7.91 -2.97 -10.22
C LYS A 42 6.59 -3.19 -9.47
N ALA A 43 5.58 -3.77 -10.11
CA ALA A 43 4.31 -4.08 -9.47
C ALA A 43 4.46 -5.15 -8.36
N ILE A 44 5.32 -6.15 -8.57
CA ILE A 44 5.63 -7.17 -7.55
C ILE A 44 6.38 -6.54 -6.38
N ASP A 45 7.39 -5.72 -6.66
CA ASP A 45 8.13 -4.98 -5.64
C ASP A 45 7.20 -4.10 -4.78
N ALA A 46 6.34 -3.32 -5.42
CA ALA A 46 5.36 -2.47 -4.75
C ALA A 46 4.42 -3.29 -3.86
N ARG A 47 3.91 -4.42 -4.37
CA ARG A 47 3.03 -5.31 -3.62
C ARG A 47 3.72 -5.93 -2.41
N MET A 48 5.00 -6.29 -2.52
CA MET A 48 5.77 -6.83 -1.40
C MET A 48 6.06 -5.78 -0.35
N ALA A 49 6.40 -4.55 -0.76
CA ALA A 49 6.56 -3.42 0.15
C ALA A 49 5.25 -3.07 0.89
N GLN A 50 4.10 -3.18 0.22
CA GLN A 50 2.80 -2.99 0.86
C GLN A 50 2.48 -4.11 1.86
N ARG A 51 2.82 -5.37 1.54
CA ARG A 51 2.58 -6.50 2.46
C ARG A 51 3.38 -6.39 3.75
N SER A 52 4.61 -5.87 3.72
CA SER A 52 5.38 -5.66 4.94
C SER A 52 4.73 -4.64 5.88
N GLY A 53 4.02 -3.63 5.35
CA GLY A 53 3.28 -2.65 6.17
C GLY A 53 1.95 -3.20 6.73
N LEU A 54 1.25 -4.03 5.95
CA LEU A 54 -0.04 -4.63 6.36
C LEU A 54 0.08 -5.68 7.48
N ALA A 55 1.27 -6.22 7.73
CA ALA A 55 1.50 -7.21 8.78
C ALA A 55 1.32 -6.65 10.20
N ILE A 56 1.31 -5.31 10.36
CA ILE A 56 1.30 -4.65 11.67
C ILE A 56 -0.14 -4.37 12.14
N ARG A 57 -1.10 -4.19 11.23
CA ARG A 57 -2.49 -3.89 11.59
C ARG A 57 -3.47 -4.73 10.77
N THR A 58 -4.18 -5.63 11.45
CA THR A 58 -5.25 -6.42 10.85
C THR A 58 -6.43 -5.53 10.48
N LEU A 59 -7.07 -5.80 9.35
CA LEU A 59 -8.28 -5.10 8.93
C LEU A 59 -9.47 -5.59 9.76
N SER A 60 -9.77 -4.87 10.83
CA SER A 60 -10.92 -5.08 11.71
C SER A 60 -11.60 -3.74 11.99
N SER A 61 -12.91 -3.75 12.28
CA SER A 61 -13.64 -2.51 12.59
C SER A 61 -13.02 -1.77 13.77
N ALA A 62 -12.63 -2.49 14.83
CA ALA A 62 -11.98 -1.90 16.00
C ALA A 62 -10.66 -1.19 15.65
N ASN A 63 -9.83 -1.78 14.78
CA ASN A 63 -8.57 -1.16 14.36
C ASN A 63 -8.78 0.04 13.44
N VAL A 64 -9.83 -0.01 12.60
CA VAL A 64 -10.20 1.11 11.71
C VAL A 64 -10.72 2.29 12.54
N GLU A 65 -11.61 2.04 13.51
CA GLU A 65 -12.13 3.04 14.43
C GLU A 65 -11.01 3.68 15.27
N ALA A 66 -10.13 2.86 15.84
CA ALA A 66 -8.97 3.35 16.59
C ALA A 66 -8.06 4.24 15.71
N HIS A 67 -7.73 3.80 14.50
CA HIS A 67 -6.86 4.58 13.61
C HIS A 67 -7.49 5.88 13.11
N LEU A 68 -8.79 5.88 12.83
CA LEU A 68 -9.51 7.10 12.46
C LEU A 68 -9.55 8.08 13.64
N ASN A 69 -9.74 7.57 14.86
CA ASN A 69 -9.66 8.37 16.07
C ASN A 69 -8.27 8.99 16.29
N ASP A 70 -7.19 8.23 16.05
CA ASP A 70 -5.81 8.73 16.07
C ASP A 70 -5.58 9.84 15.03
N CYS A 71 -6.33 9.82 13.93
CA CYS A 71 -6.33 10.86 12.90
C CYS A 71 -7.31 12.01 13.17
N GLY A 72 -7.90 12.06 14.37
CA GLY A 72 -8.81 13.12 14.81
C GLY A 72 -10.22 13.04 14.22
N LEU A 73 -10.65 11.85 13.79
CA LEU A 73 -12.03 11.58 13.37
C LEU A 73 -12.70 10.60 14.35
N SER A 74 -13.74 11.06 15.04
CA SER A 74 -14.49 10.26 16.01
C SER A 74 -14.99 8.94 15.39
N PRO A 75 -14.93 7.79 16.11
CA PRO A 75 -15.39 6.49 15.63
C PRO A 75 -16.84 6.49 15.11
N GLU A 76 -17.69 7.39 15.59
CA GLU A 76 -19.07 7.50 15.13
C GLU A 76 -19.15 7.76 13.61
N PHE A 77 -18.23 8.57 13.08
CA PHE A 77 -18.14 8.91 11.65
C PHE A 77 -17.57 7.77 10.81
N ALA A 78 -16.83 6.82 11.43
CA ALA A 78 -16.29 5.66 10.74
C ALA A 78 -17.37 4.64 10.39
N THR A 79 -18.29 4.38 11.33
CA THR A 79 -19.18 3.22 11.26
C THR A 79 -20.62 3.58 10.88
N HIS A 80 -21.09 4.78 11.23
CA HIS A 80 -22.49 5.16 11.09
C HIS A 80 -22.78 6.16 9.96
N TYR A 81 -21.75 6.72 9.31
CA TYR A 81 -21.90 7.72 8.28
C TYR A 81 -21.40 7.23 6.92
N ARG A 82 -22.05 7.71 5.85
CA ARG A 82 -21.56 7.55 4.48
C ARG A 82 -20.52 8.64 4.18
N MET A 83 -19.55 8.34 3.32
CA MET A 83 -18.55 9.33 2.86
C MET A 83 -19.16 10.63 2.32
N SER A 84 -20.35 10.56 1.70
CA SER A 84 -21.06 11.74 1.19
C SER A 84 -21.53 12.71 2.28
N ALA A 85 -21.80 12.20 3.49
CA ALA A 85 -22.30 12.99 4.62
C ALA A 85 -21.19 13.66 5.44
N LEU A 86 -19.93 13.36 5.16
CA LEU A 86 -18.79 13.96 5.85
C LEU A 86 -18.50 15.38 5.34
N SER A 87 -18.09 16.27 6.26
CA SER A 87 -17.60 17.61 5.93
C SER A 87 -16.29 17.53 5.12
N GLY A 88 -15.88 18.65 4.51
CA GLY A 88 -14.61 18.74 3.78
C GLY A 88 -13.42 18.32 4.64
N GLY A 89 -13.27 18.90 5.83
CA GLY A 89 -12.21 18.56 6.78
C GLY A 89 -12.27 17.11 7.26
N GLN A 90 -13.46 16.56 7.48
CA GLN A 90 -13.62 15.14 7.84
C GLN A 90 -13.16 14.21 6.71
N LYS A 91 -13.47 14.53 5.44
CA LYS A 91 -12.97 13.76 4.29
C LYS A 91 -11.45 13.81 4.18
N VAL A 92 -10.83 14.96 4.44
CA VAL A 92 -9.37 15.10 4.48
C VAL A 92 -8.78 14.18 5.55
N LYS A 93 -9.36 14.13 6.75
CA LYS A 93 -8.93 13.21 7.82
C LYS A 93 -9.07 11.74 7.43
N VAL A 94 -10.15 11.35 6.74
CA VAL A 94 -10.31 9.98 6.21
C VAL A 94 -9.22 9.64 5.20
N VAL A 95 -8.92 10.55 4.27
CA VAL A 95 -7.85 10.34 3.27
C VAL A 95 -6.48 10.25 3.94
N MET A 96 -6.21 11.11 4.94
CA MET A 96 -4.97 11.07 5.70
C MET A 96 -4.82 9.75 6.48
N ALA A 97 -5.89 9.30 7.14
CA ALA A 97 -5.93 8.00 7.81
C ALA A 97 -5.68 6.86 6.83
N ALA A 98 -6.33 6.87 5.65
CA ALA A 98 -6.13 5.84 4.63
C ALA A 98 -4.69 5.83 4.09
N ALA A 99 -4.09 6.99 3.86
CA ALA A 99 -2.70 7.10 3.41
C ALA A 99 -1.71 6.55 4.45
N MET A 100 -1.97 6.80 5.74
CA MET A 100 -1.13 6.33 6.85
C MET A 100 -1.39 4.87 7.26
N TRP A 101 -2.47 4.24 6.77
CA TRP A 101 -2.86 2.88 7.18
C TRP A 101 -1.75 1.85 6.97
N ASN A 102 -1.01 1.97 5.86
CA ASN A 102 0.08 1.05 5.51
C ASN A 102 1.44 1.48 6.10
N GLN A 103 1.46 2.41 7.06
CA GLN A 103 2.67 2.94 7.70
C GLN A 103 3.76 3.34 6.69
N PRO A 104 3.47 4.30 5.80
CA PRO A 104 4.45 4.74 4.81
C PRO A 104 5.65 5.41 5.49
N HIS A 105 6.85 5.17 4.96
CA HIS A 105 8.07 5.86 5.41
C HIS A 105 8.07 7.34 5.02
N ILE A 106 7.41 7.68 3.92
CA ILE A 106 7.32 9.03 3.36
C ILE A 106 5.85 9.31 3.07
N LEU A 107 5.34 10.42 3.60
CA LEU A 107 4.01 10.93 3.32
C LEU A 107 4.17 12.25 2.56
N ILE A 108 3.62 12.31 1.34
CA ILE A 108 3.57 13.54 0.55
C ILE A 108 2.18 14.11 0.70
N LEU A 109 2.10 15.35 1.16
CA LEU A 109 0.86 16.06 1.38
C LEU A 109 0.81 17.26 0.44
N ASP A 110 -0.28 17.37 -0.30
CA ASP A 110 -0.57 18.54 -1.11
C ASP A 110 -1.60 19.39 -0.37
N GLU A 111 -1.23 20.62 -0.03
CA GLU A 111 -2.05 21.59 0.71
C GLU A 111 -2.78 21.00 1.96
N PRO A 112 -2.07 20.38 2.91
CA PRO A 112 -2.70 19.63 4.01
C PRO A 112 -3.52 20.48 4.97
N THR A 113 -3.32 21.80 4.97
CA THR A 113 -4.00 22.74 5.86
C THR A 113 -5.34 23.23 5.31
N ASN A 114 -5.68 22.91 4.05
CA ASN A 114 -6.99 23.24 3.51
C ASN A 114 -8.09 22.48 4.27
N TYR A 115 -9.10 23.20 4.75
CA TYR A 115 -10.25 22.65 5.48
C TYR A 115 -9.91 21.99 6.84
N LEU A 116 -8.69 22.14 7.35
CA LEU A 116 -8.40 21.97 8.78
C LEU A 116 -8.76 23.30 9.45
N ASP A 117 -9.85 23.31 10.23
CA ASP A 117 -10.42 24.54 10.81
C ASP A 117 -9.40 25.30 11.67
N ARG A 118 -9.49 26.65 11.66
CA ARG A 118 -8.77 27.58 12.54
C ARG A 118 -9.26 27.50 13.99
#